data_AF-A0AAD4ME87-F1
#
_entry.id   AF-A0AAD4ME87-F1
#
_cell.length_a   1.000
_cell.length_b   1.000
_cell.length_c   1.000
_cell.angle_alpha   90.00
_cell.angle_beta   90.00
_cell.angle_gamma   90.00
#
_symmetry.space_group_name_H-M   'P 1'
#
loop_
_entity.id
_entity.type
_entity.pdbx_description
1 polymer ?
#
loop_
_entity_poly.entity_id
_entity_poly.type
_entity_poly.pdbx_seq_one_letter_code
_entity_poly.pdbx_strand_id
1 'polypeptide(L)'
;MISNSINEVLILIVRDFVLTWYRDISSSPSFPTAVSAMLHSSLGRLLSRLSSADLSNILVKRLLPRITTHVEQFQESEIALRGAGLERRLTESEELDMLLASRYAGKGGKLHPAISNLSSSFTKQAEENHLKSLLDRVLPFILPANEASSKALCVIVREIAACSILYPLMDMLTDPDFWNCTIDQLVSVCLWSVTR
;
A
#
# COMPACT_ATOMS: atom_id res chain seq x y z
N MET A 1 16.54 15.75 4.87
CA MET A 1 16.72 14.68 3.85
C MET A 1 15.39 14.12 3.38
N ILE A 2 14.49 13.67 4.28
CA ILE A 2 13.15 13.15 3.94
C ILE A 2 12.31 14.15 3.08
N SER A 3 12.34 15.44 3.41
CA SER A 3 11.61 16.47 2.66
C SER A 3 12.06 16.63 1.21
N ASN A 4 13.34 16.40 0.91
CA ASN A 4 13.87 16.53 -0.45
C ASN A 4 13.46 15.34 -1.32
N SER A 5 13.56 14.11 -0.79
CA SER A 5 13.10 12.91 -1.50
C SER A 5 11.60 12.96 -1.79
N ILE A 6 10.80 13.45 -0.84
CA ILE A 6 9.37 13.68 -1.03
C ILE A 6 9.11 14.70 -2.15
N ASN A 7 9.86 15.81 -2.16
CA ASN A 7 9.73 16.83 -3.19
C ASN A 7 10.03 16.26 -4.58
N GLU A 8 11.08 15.45 -4.72
CA GLU A 8 11.38 14.75 -5.97
C GLU A 8 10.22 13.84 -6.41
N VAL A 9 9.64 13.06 -5.50
CA VAL A 9 8.47 12.21 -5.82
C VAL A 9 7.29 13.05 -6.30
N LEU A 10 6.99 14.19 -5.66
CA LEU A 10 5.91 15.07 -6.10
C LEU A 10 6.16 15.66 -7.49
N ILE A 11 7.42 16.03 -7.78
CA ILE A 11 7.82 16.49 -9.12
C ILE A 11 7.62 15.39 -10.15
N LEU A 12 8.04 14.16 -9.85
CA LEU A 12 7.86 12.99 -10.72
C LEU A 12 6.38 12.71 -10.98
N ILE A 13 5.53 12.81 -9.95
CA ILE A 13 4.07 12.61 -10.10
C ILE A 13 3.48 13.63 -11.08
N VAL A 14 3.80 14.92 -10.93
CA VAL A 14 3.30 15.96 -11.84
C VAL A 14 3.86 15.77 -13.25
N ARG A 15 5.14 15.41 -13.38
CA ARG A 15 5.79 15.17 -14.67
C ARG A 15 5.13 14.01 -15.42
N ASP A 16 4.93 12.89 -14.74
CA ASP A 16 4.57 11.62 -15.39
C ASP A 16 3.06 11.41 -15.51
N PHE A 17 2.26 12.00 -14.60
CA PHE A 17 0.81 11.80 -14.57
C PHE A 17 -0.02 13.05 -14.89
N VAL A 18 0.60 14.24 -15.02
CA VAL A 18 -0.10 15.48 -15.37
C VAL A 18 0.43 16.06 -16.68
N LEU A 19 1.73 16.30 -16.78
CA LEU A 19 2.30 16.95 -17.96
C LEU A 19 2.19 16.12 -19.24
N THR A 20 2.16 14.79 -19.11
CA THR A 20 2.13 13.84 -20.24
C THR A 20 0.90 14.02 -21.13
N TRP A 21 -0.26 14.35 -20.56
CA TRP A 21 -1.49 14.60 -21.31
C TRP A 21 -1.86 16.09 -21.38
N TYR A 22 -1.47 16.89 -20.38
CA TYR A 22 -1.86 18.30 -20.33
C TYR A 22 -1.17 19.13 -21.43
N ARG A 23 0.05 18.77 -21.83
CA ARG A 23 0.79 19.44 -22.90
C ARG A 23 0.04 19.46 -24.24
N ASP A 24 -0.79 18.46 -24.49
CA ASP A 24 -1.59 18.35 -25.71
C ASP A 24 -2.86 19.24 -25.68
N ILE A 25 -3.23 19.74 -24.49
CA ILE A 25 -4.42 20.57 -24.27
C ILE A 25 -4.03 22.05 -24.17
N SER A 26 -2.97 22.36 -23.42
CA SER A 26 -2.55 23.75 -23.18
C SER A 26 -1.07 23.88 -22.84
N SER A 27 -0.48 24.99 -23.26
CA SER A 27 0.91 25.37 -22.94
C SER A 27 1.05 26.15 -21.62
N SER A 28 -0.06 26.48 -20.95
CA SER A 28 -0.05 27.30 -19.73
C SER A 28 0.50 26.52 -18.52
N PRO A 29 1.46 27.04 -17.75
CA PRO A 29 1.94 26.35 -16.55
C PRO A 29 0.96 26.42 -15.37
N SER A 30 -0.14 27.17 -15.49
CA SER A 30 -1.06 27.45 -14.37
C SER A 30 -1.66 26.20 -13.73
N PHE A 31 -2.14 25.26 -14.53
CA PHE A 31 -2.77 24.04 -14.01
C PHE A 31 -1.76 23.07 -13.37
N PRO A 32 -0.63 22.69 -14.02
CA PRO A 32 0.38 21.85 -13.38
C PRO A 32 0.95 22.46 -12.09
N THR A 33 1.12 23.79 -12.05
CA THR A 33 1.59 24.51 -10.85
C THR A 33 0.55 24.43 -9.73
N ALA A 34 -0.73 24.61 -10.04
CA ALA A 34 -1.81 24.46 -9.06
C ALA A 34 -1.88 23.03 -8.51
N VAL A 35 -1.73 22.02 -9.37
CA VAL A 35 -1.69 20.60 -8.94
C VAL A 35 -0.48 20.34 -8.03
N SER A 36 0.70 20.84 -8.37
CA SER A 36 1.90 20.71 -7.53
C SER A 36 1.68 21.36 -6.15
N ALA A 37 1.19 22.61 -6.10
CA ALA A 37 0.89 23.30 -4.85
C ALA A 37 -0.16 22.56 -4.01
N MET A 38 -1.20 22.02 -4.65
CA MET A 38 -2.21 21.20 -4.00
C MET A 38 -1.60 19.92 -3.39
N LEU A 39 -0.74 19.21 -4.11
CA LEU A 39 -0.05 18.01 -3.62
C LEU A 39 0.83 18.32 -2.41
N HIS A 40 1.62 19.40 -2.47
CA HIS A 40 2.44 19.84 -1.35
C HIS A 40 1.61 20.20 -0.11
N SER A 41 0.54 20.98 -0.27
CA SER A 41 -0.37 21.35 0.83
C SER A 41 -1.08 20.13 1.43
N SER A 42 -1.52 19.22 0.57
CA SER A 42 -2.17 17.96 0.93
C SER A 42 -1.25 17.06 1.75
N LEU A 43 -0.01 16.90 1.29
CA LEU A 43 1.00 16.11 1.99
C LEU A 43 1.43 16.75 3.30
N GLY A 44 1.59 18.08 3.35
CA GLY A 44 1.87 18.81 4.58
C GLY A 44 0.78 18.58 5.64
N ARG A 45 -0.50 18.63 5.23
CA ARG A 45 -1.63 18.31 6.10
C ARG A 45 -1.60 16.85 6.56
N LEU A 46 -1.32 15.90 5.67
CA LEU A 46 -1.18 14.49 6.04
C LEU A 46 -0.06 14.27 7.06
N LEU A 47 1.14 14.79 6.79
CA LEU A 47 2.31 14.67 7.67
C LEU A 47 2.07 15.30 9.05
N SER A 48 1.41 16.47 9.10
CA SER A 48 1.05 17.10 10.37
C SER A 48 0.14 16.22 11.24
N ARG A 49 -0.85 15.56 10.62
CA ARG A 49 -1.74 14.62 11.31
C ARG A 49 -1.02 13.37 11.76
N LEU A 50 -0.15 12.82 10.90
CA LEU A 50 0.67 11.66 11.26
C LEU A 50 1.66 11.98 12.39
N SER A 51 2.23 13.18 12.40
CA SER A 51 3.15 13.63 13.46
C SER A 51 2.45 13.80 14.81
N SER A 52 1.15 14.13 14.80
CA SER A 52 0.33 14.19 16.01
C SER A 52 -0.16 12.81 16.49
N ALA A 53 0.03 11.77 15.68
CA ALA A 53 -0.40 10.42 16.03
C ALA A 53 0.68 9.72 16.86
N ASP A 54 0.26 9.05 17.94
CA ASP A 54 1.14 8.19 18.75
C ASP A 54 1.44 6.90 17.98
N LEU A 55 2.45 6.98 17.10
CA LEU A 55 2.86 5.87 16.25
C LEU A 55 3.24 4.64 17.08
N SER A 56 3.95 4.82 18.19
CA SER A 56 4.34 3.72 19.08
C SER A 56 3.12 2.96 19.62
N ASN A 57 2.08 3.68 20.04
CA ASN A 57 0.84 3.07 20.51
C ASN A 57 0.09 2.37 19.37
N ILE A 58 0.01 2.97 18.19
CA ILE A 58 -0.59 2.34 17.01
C ILE A 58 0.15 1.04 16.66
N LEU A 59 1.48 1.08 16.61
CA LEU A 59 2.31 -0.08 16.29
C LEU A 59 2.15 -1.18 17.34
N VAL A 60 2.41 -0.87 18.61
CA VAL A 60 2.50 -1.88 19.67
C VAL A 60 1.13 -2.39 20.10
N LYS A 61 0.15 -1.50 20.26
CA LYS A 61 -1.16 -1.88 20.82
C LYS A 61 -2.19 -2.28 19.76
N ARG A 62 -2.00 -1.90 18.50
CA ARG A 62 -2.98 -2.18 17.43
C ARG A 62 -2.42 -3.04 16.31
N LEU A 63 -1.25 -2.70 15.78
CA LEU A 63 -0.70 -3.38 14.60
C LEU A 63 -0.07 -4.72 14.95
N LEU A 64 0.87 -4.75 15.91
CA LEU A 64 1.57 -5.97 16.32
C LEU A 64 0.59 -7.10 16.71
N PRO A 65 -0.41 -6.88 17.57
CA PRO A 65 -1.34 -7.95 17.94
C PRO A 65 -2.09 -8.52 16.72
N ARG A 66 -2.47 -7.68 15.76
CA ARG A 66 -3.14 -8.12 14.54
C ARG A 66 -2.24 -8.94 13.63
N ILE A 67 -0.97 -8.52 13.49
CA ILE A 67 0.03 -9.28 12.71
C ILE A 67 0.28 -10.61 13.39
N THR A 68 0.52 -10.62 14.70
CA THR A 68 0.75 -11.85 15.48
C THR A 68 -0.40 -12.82 15.33
N THR A 69 -1.64 -12.39 15.56
CA THR A 69 -2.82 -13.24 15.36
C THR A 69 -2.95 -13.74 13.92
N HIS A 70 -2.67 -12.89 12.92
CA HIS A 70 -2.71 -13.31 11.52
C HIS A 70 -1.68 -14.42 11.22
N VAL A 71 -0.44 -14.25 11.68
CA VAL A 71 0.64 -15.22 11.49
C VAL A 71 0.34 -16.54 12.20
N GLU A 72 -0.13 -16.49 13.44
CA GLU A 72 -0.54 -17.69 14.20
C GLU A 72 -1.66 -18.44 13.47
N GLN A 73 -2.71 -17.74 13.05
CA GLN A 73 -3.84 -18.34 12.32
C GLN A 73 -3.41 -18.90 10.96
N PHE A 74 -2.49 -18.23 10.27
CA PHE A 74 -1.92 -18.70 9.01
C PHE A 74 -1.13 -20.00 9.21
N GLN A 75 -0.21 -20.04 10.18
CA GLN A 75 0.57 -21.24 10.51
C GLN A 75 -0.33 -22.42 10.89
N GLU A 76 -1.34 -22.21 11.73
CA GLU A 76 -2.30 -23.26 12.10
C GLU A 76 -3.12 -23.78 10.92
N SER A 77 -3.37 -22.92 9.92
CA SER A 77 -4.10 -23.29 8.70
C SER A 77 -3.20 -24.06 7.75
N GLU A 78 -1.94 -23.66 7.64
CA GLU A 78 -0.91 -24.33 6.84
C GLU A 78 -0.59 -25.72 7.39
N ILE A 79 -0.34 -25.84 8.69
CA ILE A 79 -0.08 -27.13 9.36
C ILE A 79 -1.28 -28.07 9.22
N ALA A 80 -2.51 -27.55 9.31
CA ALA A 80 -3.72 -28.35 9.12
C ALA A 80 -3.91 -28.83 7.67
N LEU A 81 -3.38 -28.10 6.68
CA LEU A 81 -3.48 -28.44 5.26
C LEU A 81 -2.36 -29.40 4.82
N ARG A 82 -1.11 -29.11 5.19
CA ARG A 82 0.10 -29.83 4.76
C ARG A 82 0.47 -30.99 5.70
N GLY A 83 -0.04 -30.98 6.94
CA GLY A 83 0.40 -31.88 8.01
C GLY A 83 1.72 -31.42 8.63
N ALA A 84 2.03 -31.87 9.85
CA ALA A 84 3.17 -31.40 10.66
C ALA A 84 4.59 -31.71 10.11
N GLY A 85 4.70 -32.26 8.89
CA GLY A 85 5.97 -32.73 8.32
C GLY A 85 6.16 -32.55 6.81
N LEU A 86 5.25 -31.84 6.12
CA LEU A 86 5.43 -31.44 4.71
C LEU A 86 5.65 -29.93 4.59
N GLU A 87 6.53 -29.39 5.42
CA GLU A 87 7.08 -28.06 5.17
C GLU A 87 7.75 -28.06 3.78
N ARG A 88 7.17 -27.28 2.86
CA ARG A 88 7.87 -26.80 1.66
C ARG A 88 8.35 -27.87 0.67
N ARG A 89 7.60 -28.96 0.47
CA ARG A 89 7.89 -29.97 -0.58
C ARG A 89 6.78 -30.15 -1.63
N LEU A 90 5.63 -29.53 -1.44
CA LEU A 90 4.59 -29.48 -2.45
C LEU A 90 4.83 -28.25 -3.32
N THR A 91 4.79 -28.42 -4.64
CA THR A 91 4.72 -27.32 -5.59
C THR A 91 3.55 -26.42 -5.22
N GLU A 92 3.83 -25.13 -5.03
CA GLU A 92 2.80 -24.11 -4.84
C GLU A 92 1.83 -24.16 -6.02
N SER A 93 0.54 -24.36 -5.74
CA SER A 93 -0.50 -24.40 -6.75
C SER A 93 -1.64 -23.48 -6.34
N GLU A 94 -2.30 -22.92 -7.35
CA GLU A 94 -3.45 -22.04 -7.17
C GLU A 94 -4.56 -22.70 -6.31
N GLU A 95 -4.80 -24.00 -6.53
CA GLU A 95 -5.75 -24.78 -5.74
C GLU A 95 -5.35 -24.89 -4.27
N LEU A 96 -4.05 -25.07 -3.99
CA LEU A 96 -3.52 -25.14 -2.64
C LEU A 96 -3.72 -23.81 -1.90
N ASP A 97 -3.49 -22.68 -2.58
CA ASP A 97 -3.65 -21.34 -2.00
C ASP A 97 -5.12 -21.04 -1.68
N MET A 98 -6.04 -21.41 -2.58
CA MET A 98 -7.49 -21.29 -2.34
C MET A 98 -7.94 -22.16 -1.16
N LEU A 99 -7.44 -23.40 -1.08
CA LEU A 99 -7.73 -24.29 0.05
C LEU A 99 -7.17 -23.72 1.36
N LEU A 100 -5.96 -23.18 1.36
CA LEU A 100 -5.34 -22.54 2.52
C LEU A 100 -6.17 -21.33 2.98
N ALA A 101 -6.57 -20.45 2.06
CA ALA A 101 -7.42 -19.31 2.34
C ALA A 101 -8.78 -19.73 2.92
N SER A 102 -9.38 -20.81 2.41
CA SER A 102 -10.62 -21.37 2.95
C SER A 102 -10.48 -21.90 4.37
N ARG A 103 -9.35 -22.55 4.69
CA ARG A 103 -9.05 -23.07 6.04
C ARG A 103 -8.79 -21.92 7.02
N TYR A 104 -8.05 -20.92 6.59
CA TYR A 104 -7.82 -19.69 7.35
C TYR A 104 -9.14 -19.01 7.72
N ALA A 105 -10.04 -18.85 6.74
CA ALA A 105 -11.37 -18.30 6.99
C ALA A 105 -12.22 -19.17 7.95
N GLY A 106 -12.20 -20.49 7.75
CA GLY A 106 -12.98 -21.44 8.54
C GLY A 106 -12.57 -21.53 10.02
N LYS A 107 -11.32 -21.21 10.35
CA LYS A 107 -10.80 -21.19 11.74
C LYS A 107 -10.98 -19.84 12.46
N GLY A 108 -11.74 -18.91 11.88
CA GLY A 108 -12.01 -17.60 12.48
C GLY A 108 -11.04 -16.50 12.04
N GLY A 109 -10.11 -16.80 11.13
CA GLY A 109 -9.36 -15.78 10.40
C GLY A 109 -10.29 -14.97 9.51
N LYS A 110 -10.12 -13.65 9.47
CA LYS A 110 -10.90 -12.78 8.58
C LYS A 110 -10.11 -12.51 7.32
N LEU A 111 -10.58 -13.04 6.19
CA LEU A 111 -10.04 -12.68 4.89
C LEU A 111 -10.29 -11.21 4.60
N HIS A 112 -9.31 -10.58 3.96
CA HIS A 112 -9.45 -9.21 3.52
C HIS A 112 -10.52 -9.11 2.41
N PRO A 113 -11.35 -8.05 2.34
CA PRO A 113 -12.39 -7.95 1.31
C PRO A 113 -11.88 -8.04 -0.13
N ALA A 114 -10.62 -7.68 -0.37
CA ALA A 114 -9.99 -7.80 -1.69
C ALA A 114 -9.71 -9.25 -2.11
N ILE A 115 -9.63 -10.18 -1.16
CA ILE A 115 -9.31 -11.60 -1.40
C ILE A 115 -10.41 -12.54 -0.89
N SER A 116 -11.55 -12.00 -0.44
CA SER A 116 -12.63 -12.80 0.13
C SER A 116 -13.36 -13.63 -0.92
N ASN A 117 -13.19 -13.31 -2.20
CA ASN A 117 -13.73 -14.12 -3.27
C ASN A 117 -12.81 -15.32 -3.54
N LEU A 118 -13.16 -16.47 -2.97
CA LEU A 118 -12.46 -17.73 -3.18
C LEU A 118 -12.95 -18.50 -4.43
N SER A 119 -13.58 -17.83 -5.40
CA SER A 119 -13.98 -18.46 -6.66
C SER A 119 -12.91 -18.35 -7.76
N SER A 120 -11.89 -17.52 -7.56
CA SER A 120 -10.78 -17.29 -8.50
C SER A 120 -9.56 -16.78 -7.74
N SER A 121 -8.37 -17.17 -8.15
CA SER A 121 -7.12 -16.57 -7.67
C SER A 121 -6.88 -15.15 -8.18
N PHE A 122 -7.66 -14.68 -9.15
CA PHE A 122 -7.47 -13.37 -9.75
C PHE A 122 -8.09 -12.27 -8.89
N THR A 123 -7.35 -11.82 -7.88
CA THR A 123 -7.79 -10.82 -6.88
C THR A 123 -7.48 -9.38 -7.30
N LYS A 124 -6.65 -9.19 -8.33
CA LYS A 124 -6.15 -7.87 -8.77
C LYS A 124 -7.24 -6.80 -8.90
N GLN A 125 -8.36 -7.11 -9.57
CA GLN A 125 -9.44 -6.15 -9.74
C GLN A 125 -10.11 -5.77 -8.42
N ALA A 126 -10.26 -6.72 -7.50
CA ALA A 126 -10.84 -6.47 -6.19
C ALA A 126 -9.89 -5.66 -5.28
N GLU A 127 -8.58 -5.89 -5.39
CA GLU A 127 -7.54 -5.10 -4.72
C GLU A 127 -7.53 -3.65 -5.20
N GLU A 128 -7.50 -3.42 -6.52
CA GLU A 128 -7.57 -2.08 -7.10
C GLU A 128 -8.84 -1.34 -6.65
N ASN A 129 -10.00 -2.02 -6.69
CA ASN A 129 -11.26 -1.44 -6.23
C ASN A 129 -11.24 -1.12 -4.74
N HIS A 130 -10.60 -1.96 -3.92
CA HIS A 130 -10.44 -1.70 -2.50
C HIS A 130 -9.59 -0.45 -2.26
N LEU A 131 -8.45 -0.31 -2.94
CA LEU A 131 -7.59 0.87 -2.83
C LEU A 131 -8.31 2.15 -3.27
N LYS A 132 -9.10 2.09 -4.34
CA LYS A 132 -9.95 3.22 -4.78
C LYS A 132 -10.98 3.59 -3.71
N SER A 133 -11.64 2.61 -3.10
CA SER A 133 -12.62 2.85 -2.02
C SER A 133 -11.97 3.44 -0.76
N LEU A 134 -10.74 3.05 -0.43
CA LEU A 134 -9.98 3.68 0.65
C LEU A 134 -9.68 5.14 0.33
N LEU A 135 -9.24 5.44 -0.89
CA LEU A 135 -8.99 6.81 -1.31
C LEU A 135 -10.24 7.68 -1.34
N ASP A 136 -11.40 7.14 -1.75
CA ASP A 136 -12.68 7.87 -1.67
C ASP A 136 -12.98 8.37 -0.23
N ARG A 137 -12.58 7.60 0.79
CA ARG A 137 -12.75 7.98 2.20
C ARG A 137 -11.70 8.96 2.69
N VAL A 138 -10.47 8.86 2.17
CA VAL A 138 -9.31 9.61 2.65
C VAL A 138 -9.18 10.97 1.95
N LEU A 139 -9.49 11.05 0.66
CA LEU A 139 -9.35 12.26 -0.16
C LEU A 139 -10.06 13.50 0.43
N PRO A 140 -11.28 13.43 0.98
CA PRO A 140 -11.93 14.59 1.59
C PRO A 140 -11.16 15.21 2.76
N PHE A 141 -10.32 14.41 3.43
CA PHE A 141 -9.50 14.88 4.55
C PHE A 141 -8.15 15.45 4.11
N ILE A 142 -7.71 15.09 2.90
CA ILE A 142 -6.40 15.48 2.35
C ILE A 142 -6.53 16.66 1.39
N LEU A 143 -7.57 16.72 0.56
CA LEU A 143 -7.76 17.78 -0.44
C LEU A 143 -8.24 19.10 0.21
N PRO A 144 -7.89 20.27 -0.34
CA PRO A 144 -8.48 21.55 0.08
C PRO A 144 -9.99 21.56 -0.22
N ALA A 145 -10.79 22.26 0.60
CA ALA A 145 -12.25 22.28 0.48
C ALA A 145 -12.75 22.73 -0.91
N ASN A 146 -12.07 23.69 -1.54
CA ASN A 146 -12.41 24.17 -2.87
C ASN A 146 -12.25 23.08 -3.94
N GLU A 147 -11.16 22.30 -3.87
CA GLU A 147 -10.84 21.24 -4.83
C GLU A 147 -11.67 19.97 -4.59
N ALA A 148 -11.99 19.67 -3.33
CA ALA A 148 -12.85 18.55 -2.95
C ALA A 148 -14.29 18.68 -3.48
N SER A 149 -14.72 19.88 -3.86
CA SER A 149 -16.03 20.12 -4.48
C SER A 149 -16.11 19.66 -5.93
N SER A 150 -14.97 19.56 -6.63
CA SER A 150 -14.92 19.13 -8.02
C SER A 150 -14.90 17.60 -8.11
N LYS A 151 -16.04 17.01 -8.50
CA LYS A 151 -16.17 15.55 -8.67
C LYS A 151 -15.20 15.00 -9.72
N ALA A 152 -15.00 15.72 -10.82
CA ALA A 152 -14.09 15.31 -11.88
C ALA A 152 -12.64 15.25 -11.39
N LEU A 153 -12.20 16.27 -10.66
CA LEU A 153 -10.86 16.30 -10.07
C LEU A 153 -10.66 15.18 -9.05
N CYS A 154 -11.62 14.96 -8.17
CA CYS A 154 -11.55 13.90 -7.16
C CYS A 154 -11.39 12.51 -7.80
N VAL A 155 -12.11 12.24 -8.90
CA VAL A 155 -11.98 10.98 -9.64
C VAL A 155 -10.59 10.85 -10.24
N ILE A 156 -10.07 11.87 -10.93
CA ILE A 156 -8.73 11.82 -11.54
C ILE A 156 -7.65 11.61 -10.48
N VAL A 157 -7.69 12.39 -9.39
CA VAL A 157 -6.72 12.27 -8.29
C VAL A 157 -6.79 10.89 -7.65
N ARG A 158 -8.00 10.34 -7.47
CA ARG A 158 -8.18 8.97 -6.96
C ARG A 158 -7.57 7.93 -7.88
N GLU A 159 -7.84 7.99 -9.18
CA GLU A 159 -7.31 7.00 -10.12
C GLU A 159 -5.78 7.05 -10.17
N ILE A 160 -5.18 8.24 -10.23
CA ILE A 160 -3.72 8.40 -10.20
C ILE A 160 -3.17 7.87 -8.87
N ALA A 161 -3.72 8.28 -7.73
CA ALA A 161 -3.23 7.85 -6.43
C ALA A 161 -3.39 6.33 -6.21
N ALA A 162 -4.49 5.74 -6.68
CA ALA A 162 -4.72 4.30 -6.56
C ALA A 162 -3.76 3.51 -7.44
N CYS A 163 -3.76 3.80 -8.75
CA CYS A 163 -3.09 2.97 -9.75
C CYS A 163 -1.59 3.25 -9.85
N SER A 164 -1.17 4.50 -9.65
CA SER A 164 0.21 4.92 -9.87
C SER A 164 1.06 4.95 -8.60
N ILE A 165 0.41 4.96 -7.43
CA ILE A 165 1.09 5.09 -6.15
C ILE A 165 0.76 3.91 -5.24
N LEU A 166 -0.50 3.78 -4.80
CA LEU A 166 -0.86 2.78 -3.80
C LEU A 166 -0.70 1.35 -4.32
N TYR A 167 -1.09 1.07 -5.56
CA TYR A 167 -0.98 -0.28 -6.11
C TYR A 167 0.48 -0.75 -6.25
N PRO A 168 1.40 0.01 -6.89
CA PRO A 168 2.82 -0.33 -6.90
C PRO A 168 3.46 -0.43 -5.51
N LEU A 169 3.02 0.41 -4.56
CA LEU A 169 3.49 0.32 -3.18
C LEU A 169 3.02 -0.96 -2.50
N MET A 170 1.78 -1.37 -2.72
CA MET A 170 1.26 -2.63 -2.19
C MET A 170 2.02 -3.82 -2.79
N ASP A 171 2.21 -3.86 -4.12
CA ASP A 171 2.98 -4.90 -4.80
C ASP A 171 4.39 -5.01 -4.20
N MET A 172 5.08 -3.87 -4.04
CA MET A 172 6.42 -3.81 -3.44
C MET A 172 6.44 -4.30 -1.98
N LEU A 173 5.44 -3.92 -1.17
CA LEU A 173 5.37 -4.30 0.24
C LEU A 173 4.99 -5.77 0.45
N THR A 174 4.28 -6.37 -0.51
CA THR A 174 3.93 -7.79 -0.49
C THR A 174 5.01 -8.69 -1.06
N ASP A 175 5.98 -8.13 -1.77
CA ASP A 175 7.11 -8.87 -2.33
C ASP A 175 8.06 -9.33 -1.21
N PRO A 176 8.28 -10.64 -1.01
CA PRO A 176 9.23 -11.14 -0.03
C PRO A 176 10.67 -10.71 -0.32
N ASP A 177 11.06 -10.54 -1.59
CA ASP A 177 12.41 -10.15 -1.97
C ASP A 177 12.73 -8.72 -1.52
N PHE A 178 11.74 -7.82 -1.54
CA PHE A 178 11.88 -6.47 -1.00
C PHE A 178 12.31 -6.48 0.46
N TRP A 179 11.67 -7.30 1.29
CA TRP A 179 12.00 -7.42 2.71
C TRP A 179 13.33 -8.13 2.93
N ASN A 180 13.59 -9.22 2.21
CA ASN A 180 14.87 -9.94 2.29
C ASN A 180 16.05 -9.01 1.96
N CYS A 181 15.98 -8.28 0.85
CA CYS A 181 17.01 -7.32 0.46
C CYS A 181 17.15 -6.19 1.49
N THR A 182 16.04 -5.69 2.04
CA THR A 182 16.07 -4.64 3.06
C THR A 182 16.77 -5.12 4.33
N ILE A 183 16.47 -6.34 4.79
CA ILE A 183 17.11 -6.96 5.96
C ILE A 183 18.60 -7.15 5.70
N ASP A 184 18.98 -7.70 4.56
CA ASP A 184 20.39 -7.93 4.19
C ASP A 184 21.20 -6.62 4.17
N GLN A 185 20.61 -5.55 3.64
CA GLN A 185 21.24 -4.23 3.64
C GLN A 185 21.42 -3.68 5.06
N LEU A 186 20.40 -3.78 5.91
CA LEU A 186 20.47 -3.33 7.30
C LEU A 186 21.51 -4.11 8.11
N VAL A 187 21.51 -5.43 7.97
CA VAL A 187 22.49 -6.31 8.61
C VAL A 187 23.89 -5.98 8.14
N SER A 188 24.08 -5.79 6.83
CA SER A 188 25.37 -5.36 6.26
C SER A 188 25.84 -4.07 6.92
N VAL A 189 25.02 -3.01 6.92
CA VAL A 189 25.38 -1.70 7.52
C VAL A 189 25.72 -1.84 9.01
N CYS A 190 24.97 -2.63 9.76
CA CYS A 190 25.25 -2.87 11.18
C CYS A 190 26.60 -3.58 11.38
N LEU A 191 26.89 -4.62 10.60
CA LEU A 191 28.17 -5.34 10.67
C LEU A 191 29.36 -4.43 10.33
N TRP A 192 29.22 -3.56 9.33
CA TRP A 192 30.25 -2.57 8.97
C TRP A 192 30.46 -1.51 10.06
N SER A 193 29.43 -1.18 10.84
CA SER A 193 29.54 -0.22 11.94
C SER A 193 30.17 -0.81 13.22
N VAL A 194 30.09 -2.14 13.40
CA VAL A 194 30.64 -2.86 14.57
C VAL A 194 32.10 -3.30 14.34
N THR A 195 32.53 -3.42 13.08
CA THR A 195 33.89 -3.83 12.71
C THR A 195 34.88 -2.66 12.55
N ARG A 196 34.48 -1.43 12.91
CA ARG A 196 35.31 -0.22 12.96
C ARG A 196 35.35 0.34 14.38
#